data_AF-A0A7K2P3P0-F1
#
_entry.id   AF-A0A7K2P3P0-F1
#
_cell.length_a   1.000
_cell.length_b   1.000
_cell.length_c   1.000
_cell.angle_alpha   90.00
_cell.angle_beta   90.00
_cell.angle_gamma   90.00
#
_symmetry.space_group_name_H-M   'P 1'
#
loop_
_entity.id
_entity.type
_entity.pdbx_description
1 polymer ?
#
loop_
_entity_poly.entity_id
_entity_poly.type
_entity_poly.pdbx_seq_one_letter_code
_entity_poly.pdbx_strand_id
1 'polypeptide(L)'
;EVFRMGSTTGLADGQVLGLDATVNYPEGTVTGLIQTDVCAEPGDSGGSLFTRDGLAIGLTSGGSGDCTVGGETFFQPVTTALAAVGATLGGEDGGAGAGDASGAGAGEEGDVGGAGDAGDGGVGAGDGGGTGDAGETGDGAAVGGGDGSGLTG
;
A
#
# COMPACT_ATOMS: atom_id res chain seq x y z
N GLU A 1 0.64 21.64 4.89
CA GLU A 1 1.23 20.89 3.77
C GLU A 1 0.92 19.42 3.91
N VAL A 2 0.60 18.79 2.79
CA VAL A 2 0.13 17.42 2.66
C VAL A 2 0.73 16.81 1.40
N PHE A 3 0.83 15.48 1.38
CA PHE A 3 1.38 14.69 0.29
C PHE A 3 0.33 13.68 -0.18
N ARG A 4 0.15 13.58 -1.49
CA ARG A 4 -0.68 12.55 -2.13
C ARG A 4 0.23 11.55 -2.85
N MET A 5 -0.02 10.26 -2.64
CA MET A 5 0.47 9.19 -3.52
C MET A 5 -0.67 8.68 -4.41
N GLY A 6 -0.36 8.38 -5.68
CA GLY A 6 -1.33 7.93 -6.67
C GLY A 6 -0.67 7.12 -7.78
N SER A 7 -1.44 6.28 -8.47
CA SER A 7 -0.88 5.31 -9.41
C SER A 7 -0.50 5.91 -10.78
N THR A 8 -1.08 7.07 -11.13
CA THR A 8 -0.83 7.76 -12.40
C THR A 8 0.29 8.79 -12.24
N THR A 9 0.18 9.67 -11.24
CA THR A 9 1.07 10.84 -11.09
C THR A 9 2.17 10.65 -10.05
N GLY A 10 2.16 9.54 -9.29
CA GLY A 10 3.13 9.30 -8.23
C GLY A 10 2.89 10.19 -7.01
N LEU A 11 3.98 10.76 -6.47
CA LEU A 11 3.97 11.65 -5.31
C LEU A 11 3.78 13.11 -5.76
N ALA A 12 2.79 13.80 -5.19
CA ALA A 12 2.67 15.27 -5.28
C ALA A 12 2.40 15.87 -3.89
N ASP A 13 2.76 17.14 -3.71
CA ASP A 13 2.54 17.92 -2.50
C ASP A 13 1.63 19.14 -2.73
N GLY A 14 1.23 19.77 -1.64
CA GLY A 14 0.32 20.92 -1.63
C GLY A 14 -0.23 21.22 -0.23
N GLN A 15 -1.31 21.99 -0.17
CA GLN A 15 -1.94 22.51 1.05
C GLN A 15 -3.42 22.12 1.12
N VAL A 16 -3.92 21.96 2.35
CA VAL A 16 -5.36 21.89 2.60
C VAL A 16 -5.92 23.31 2.48
N LEU A 17 -6.88 23.48 1.58
CA LEU A 17 -7.61 24.73 1.36
C LEU A 17 -8.86 24.82 2.22
N GLY A 18 -9.49 23.68 2.51
CA GLY A 18 -10.74 23.59 3.26
C GLY A 18 -11.06 22.19 3.76
N LEU A 19 -12.00 22.13 4.71
CA LEU A 19 -12.59 20.91 5.26
C LEU A 19 -14.12 20.99 5.06
N ASP A 20 -14.80 19.86 5.26
CA ASP A 20 -16.27 19.73 5.12
C ASP A 20 -16.80 20.12 3.73
N ALA A 21 -15.96 19.99 2.70
CA ALA A 21 -16.34 20.28 1.32
C ALA A 21 -17.45 19.33 0.84
N THR A 22 -18.32 19.86 -0.03
CA THR A 22 -19.42 19.11 -0.65
C THR A 22 -19.26 19.18 -2.16
N VAL A 23 -19.16 18.02 -2.80
CA VAL A 23 -18.97 17.88 -4.26
C VAL A 23 -20.16 17.12 -4.84
N ASN A 24 -20.68 17.61 -5.97
CA ASN A 24 -21.76 16.97 -6.71
C ASN A 24 -21.18 16.25 -7.93
N TYR A 25 -20.87 14.97 -7.77
CA TYR A 25 -20.46 14.11 -8.87
C TYR A 25 -21.69 13.67 -9.69
N PRO A 26 -21.53 13.22 -10.95
CA PRO A 26 -22.64 12.67 -11.74
C PRO A 26 -23.32 11.47 -11.06
N GLU A 27 -22.56 10.69 -10.30
CA GLU A 27 -23.03 9.55 -9.50
C GLU A 27 -23.76 9.96 -8.21
N GLY A 28 -23.59 11.19 -7.72
CA GLY A 28 -24.24 11.70 -6.51
C GLY A 28 -23.44 12.76 -5.75
N THR A 29 -24.06 13.32 -4.69
CA THR A 29 -23.42 14.28 -3.80
C THR A 29 -22.61 13.57 -2.70
N VAL A 30 -21.37 14.00 -2.49
CA VAL A 30 -20.49 13.54 -1.41
C VAL A 30 -20.13 14.74 -0.53
N THR A 31 -20.20 14.58 0.79
CA THR A 31 -19.99 15.63 1.81
C THR A 31 -18.85 15.24 2.76
N GLY A 32 -18.35 16.21 3.54
CA GLY A 32 -17.30 15.94 4.53
C GLY A 32 -15.90 15.75 3.93
N LEU A 33 -15.67 16.25 2.71
CA LEU A 33 -14.41 16.07 1.98
C LEU A 33 -13.35 17.09 2.42
N ILE A 34 -12.09 16.66 2.39
CA ILE A 34 -10.91 17.54 2.51
C ILE A 34 -10.63 18.12 1.12
N GLN A 35 -10.47 19.43 1.01
CA GLN A 35 -10.15 20.14 -0.24
C GLN A 35 -8.67 20.56 -0.21
N THR A 36 -7.94 20.31 -1.30
CA THR A 36 -6.51 20.68 -1.44
C THR A 36 -6.19 21.22 -2.82
N ASP A 37 -5.07 21.94 -2.96
CA ASP A 37 -4.46 22.31 -4.25
C ASP A 37 -3.50 21.23 -4.81
N VAL A 38 -3.35 20.08 -4.14
CA VAL A 38 -2.53 18.97 -4.62
C VAL A 38 -3.11 18.45 -5.94
N CYS A 39 -2.30 18.37 -6.99
CA CYS A 39 -2.78 17.87 -8.28
C CYS A 39 -3.02 16.34 -8.26
N ALA A 40 -3.99 15.90 -9.05
CA ALA A 40 -4.31 14.49 -9.29
C ALA A 40 -4.87 14.31 -10.70
N GLU A 41 -4.66 13.14 -11.29
CA GLU A 41 -5.14 12.78 -12.62
C GLU A 41 -5.99 11.50 -12.57
N PRO A 42 -6.73 11.14 -13.64
CA PRO A 42 -7.45 9.88 -13.71
C PRO A 42 -6.54 8.68 -13.40
N GLY A 43 -6.93 7.87 -12.40
CA GLY A 43 -6.14 6.75 -11.88
C GLY A 43 -5.41 7.04 -10.55
N ASP A 44 -5.44 8.26 -10.04
CA ASP A 44 -4.99 8.56 -8.67
C ASP A 44 -6.08 8.36 -7.60
N SER A 45 -7.34 8.15 -8.00
CA SER A 45 -8.46 7.82 -7.09
C SER A 45 -8.14 6.61 -6.20
N GLY A 46 -8.48 6.71 -4.92
CA GLY A 46 -8.10 5.76 -3.87
C GLY A 46 -6.68 5.94 -3.32
N GLY A 47 -5.83 6.74 -3.97
CA GLY A 47 -4.48 7.07 -3.51
C GLY A 47 -4.47 7.85 -2.19
N SER A 48 -3.48 7.60 -1.34
CA SER A 48 -3.41 8.14 0.03
C SER A 48 -3.01 9.61 0.08
N LEU A 49 -3.64 10.36 1.00
CA LEU A 49 -3.24 11.69 1.44
C LEU A 49 -2.69 11.61 2.87
N PHE A 50 -1.50 12.16 3.09
CA PHE A 50 -0.79 12.11 4.38
C PHE A 50 -0.04 13.41 4.69
N THR A 51 0.30 13.66 5.95
CA THR A 51 1.15 14.79 6.35
C THR A 51 2.63 14.48 6.14
N ARG A 52 3.50 15.50 6.26
CA ARG A 52 4.97 15.32 6.21
C ARG A 52 5.49 14.26 7.19
N ASP A 53 4.89 14.17 8.37
CA ASP A 53 5.27 13.24 9.43
C ASP A 53 4.70 11.82 9.21
N GLY A 54 4.18 11.54 8.01
CA GLY A 54 3.62 10.26 7.61
C GLY A 54 2.16 10.05 8.04
N LEU A 55 1.51 11.05 8.65
CA LEU A 55 0.18 10.83 9.24
C LEU A 55 -0.88 10.69 8.15
N ALA A 56 -1.51 9.53 8.03
CA ALA A 56 -2.59 9.31 7.06
C ALA A 56 -3.82 10.17 7.42
N ILE A 57 -4.37 10.92 6.46
CA ILE A 57 -5.52 11.80 6.68
C ILE A 57 -6.68 11.59 5.69
N GLY A 58 -6.42 11.07 4.48
CA GLY A 58 -7.50 10.83 3.52
C GLY A 58 -7.15 9.93 2.34
N LEU A 59 -8.15 9.70 1.49
CA LEU A 59 -8.09 8.92 0.25
C LEU A 59 -8.65 9.76 -0.90
N THR A 60 -7.95 9.78 -2.03
CA THR A 60 -8.31 10.60 -3.21
C THR A 60 -9.67 10.19 -3.75
N SER A 61 -10.64 11.10 -3.75
CA SER A 61 -11.98 10.86 -4.32
C SER A 61 -12.01 11.25 -5.79
N GLY A 62 -11.62 12.50 -6.09
CA GLY A 62 -11.56 13.07 -7.42
C GLY A 62 -11.21 14.56 -7.36
N GLY A 63 -11.15 15.23 -8.50
CA GLY A 63 -10.73 16.63 -8.57
C GLY A 63 -11.10 17.33 -9.87
N SER A 64 -10.57 18.53 -10.06
CA SER A 64 -10.68 19.33 -11.28
C SER A 64 -9.35 20.03 -11.58
N GLY A 65 -9.09 20.37 -12.84
CA GLY A 65 -7.76 20.79 -13.30
C GLY A 65 -6.87 19.59 -13.66
N ASP A 66 -5.56 19.81 -13.71
CA ASP A 66 -4.55 18.79 -14.03
C ASP A 66 -3.19 19.12 -13.41
N CYS A 67 -2.22 18.20 -13.50
CA CYS A 67 -0.87 18.41 -12.94
C CYS A 67 0.03 19.36 -13.75
N THR A 68 -0.46 19.97 -14.84
CA THR A 68 0.28 20.94 -15.66
C THR A 68 -0.14 22.40 -15.40
N VAL A 69 -1.43 22.65 -15.16
CA VAL A 69 -1.97 23.98 -14.85
C VAL A 69 -2.36 24.16 -13.38
N GLY A 70 -2.34 23.08 -12.60
CA GLY A 70 -2.86 23.03 -11.24
C GLY A 70 -4.35 22.66 -11.21
N GLY A 71 -4.87 22.49 -10.00
CA GLY A 71 -6.24 22.02 -9.82
C GLY A 71 -6.66 21.99 -8.35
N GLU A 72 -7.84 21.43 -8.12
CA GLU A 72 -8.36 21.13 -6.79
C GLU A 72 -8.65 19.64 -6.69
N THR A 73 -8.13 18.98 -5.66
CA THR A 73 -8.41 17.57 -5.38
C THR A 73 -9.12 17.43 -4.04
N PHE A 74 -10.12 16.55 -4.03
CA PHE A 74 -10.97 16.25 -2.88
C PHE A 74 -10.72 14.85 -2.35
N PHE A 75 -10.70 14.70 -1.03
CA PHE A 75 -10.35 13.46 -0.36
C PHE A 75 -11.38 13.07 0.70
N GLN A 76 -11.72 11.78 0.74
CA GLN A 76 -12.49 11.20 1.83
C GLN A 76 -11.58 11.08 3.07
N PRO A 77 -11.96 11.59 4.25
CA PRO A 77 -11.19 11.39 5.48
C PRO A 77 -10.96 9.90 5.79
N VAL A 78 -9.73 9.55 6.15
CA VAL A 78 -9.34 8.15 6.40
C VAL A 78 -10.11 7.54 7.58
N THR A 79 -10.42 8.36 8.60
CA THR A 79 -11.22 7.95 9.76
C THR A 79 -12.63 7.51 9.37
N THR A 80 -13.27 8.20 8.42
CA THR A 80 -14.58 7.81 7.87
C THR A 80 -14.50 6.47 7.14
N ALA A 81 -13.46 6.28 6.33
CA ALA A 81 -13.25 5.04 5.57
C ALA A 81 -12.99 3.84 6.49
N LEU A 82 -12.12 4.01 7.50
CA LEU A 82 -11.82 2.98 8.51
C LEU A 82 -13.05 2.59 9.33
N ALA A 83 -13.81 3.58 9.80
CA ALA A 83 -15.03 3.34 10.59
C ALA A 83 -16.11 2.58 9.80
N ALA A 84 -16.24 2.83 8.49
CA ALA A 84 -17.19 2.15 7.63
C ALA A 84 -16.91 0.64 7.46
N VAL A 85 -15.67 0.18 7.73
CA VAL A 85 -15.26 -1.23 7.59
C VAL A 85 -14.74 -1.85 8.89
N GLY A 86 -14.80 -1.13 10.02
CA GLY A 86 -14.29 -1.59 11.32
C GLY A 86 -12.77 -1.81 11.37
N ALA A 87 -12.00 -1.16 10.49
CA ALA A 87 -10.55 -1.32 10.40
C ALA A 87 -9.79 -0.30 11.29
N THR A 88 -8.52 -0.61 11.55
CA THR A 88 -7.56 0.29 12.20
C THR A 88 -6.30 0.40 11.35
N LEU A 89 -5.51 1.45 11.57
CA LEU A 89 -4.15 1.57 11.02
C LEU A 89 -3.21 0.67 11.84
N GLY A 90 -2.35 -0.10 11.17
CA GLY A 90 -1.34 -0.91 11.84
C GLY A 90 -0.05 -0.12 12.11
N GLY A 91 0.50 -0.23 13.31
CA GLY A 91 1.90 0.09 13.64
C GLY A 91 2.70 -1.21 13.84
N GLU A 92 4.02 -1.24 13.72
CA GLU A 92 4.98 -0.13 13.91
C GLU A 92 5.49 0.58 12.62
N ASP A 93 5.16 0.08 11.42
CA ASP A 93 5.62 0.66 10.14
C ASP A 93 4.56 1.50 9.38
N GLY A 94 3.35 1.66 9.93
CA GLY A 94 2.24 2.42 9.33
C GLY A 94 1.95 3.74 10.06
N GLY A 95 1.93 4.84 9.31
CA GLY A 95 1.81 6.19 9.86
C GLY A 95 0.52 6.45 10.65
N ALA A 96 0.67 6.93 11.89
CA ALA A 96 -0.45 7.26 12.79
C ALA A 96 -1.40 8.30 12.18
N GLY A 97 -2.72 8.17 12.31
CA GLY A 97 -3.62 9.04 11.55
C GLY A 97 -5.11 9.00 11.93
N ALA A 98 -5.43 8.46 13.10
CA ALA A 98 -6.78 8.48 13.65
C ALA A 98 -6.73 9.05 15.07
N GLY A 99 -7.33 10.23 15.26
CA GLY A 99 -7.52 10.82 16.59
C GLY A 99 -8.49 9.99 17.44
N ASP A 100 -8.50 10.26 18.74
CA ASP A 100 -9.10 9.43 19.79
C ASP A 100 -10.54 8.93 19.51
N ALA A 101 -10.65 7.66 19.11
CA ALA A 101 -11.91 6.95 19.00
C ALA A 101 -12.40 6.43 20.37
N SER A 102 -12.44 7.30 21.40
CA SER A 102 -12.98 6.96 22.71
C SER A 102 -14.51 6.95 22.70
N GLY A 103 -15.13 5.95 22.06
CA GLY A 103 -16.57 5.98 21.84
C GLY A 103 -17.22 4.80 21.10
N ALA A 104 -16.79 3.56 21.31
CA ALA A 104 -17.55 2.37 20.91
C ALA A 104 -17.55 1.34 22.04
N GLY A 105 -18.72 1.13 22.65
CA GLY A 105 -18.90 0.13 23.72
C GLY A 105 -18.94 -1.30 23.17
N ALA A 106 -18.49 -2.26 23.98
CA ALA A 106 -18.64 -3.67 23.68
C ALA A 106 -20.12 -4.10 23.67
N GLY A 107 -20.42 -5.13 22.86
CA GLY A 107 -21.73 -5.76 22.79
C GLY A 107 -21.58 -7.27 22.57
N GLU A 108 -21.74 -8.02 23.66
CA GLU A 108 -21.63 -9.47 23.78
C GLU A 108 -23.04 -10.11 23.91
N GLU A 109 -23.30 -11.40 23.66
CA GLU A 109 -22.45 -12.56 23.33
C GLU A 109 -23.03 -13.31 22.09
N GLY A 110 -22.27 -14.26 21.49
CA GLY A 110 -22.76 -15.18 20.46
C GLY A 110 -22.19 -16.59 20.64
N ASP A 111 -22.64 -17.30 21.66
CA ASP A 111 -22.05 -18.56 22.14
C ASP A 111 -22.36 -19.77 21.23
N VAL A 112 -21.32 -20.48 20.81
CA VAL A 112 -21.38 -21.86 20.29
C VAL A 112 -20.16 -22.67 20.74
N GLY A 113 -20.19 -23.16 21.99
CA GLY A 113 -19.17 -24.07 22.51
C GLY A 113 -19.10 -25.45 21.82
N GLY A 114 -17.89 -25.99 21.69
CA GLY A 114 -17.61 -27.37 21.28
C GLY A 114 -16.16 -27.74 21.59
N ALA A 115 -15.93 -28.76 22.44
CA ALA A 115 -14.62 -29.06 23.02
C ALA A 115 -14.01 -30.39 22.52
N GLY A 116 -12.67 -30.49 22.61
CA GLY A 116 -11.85 -31.65 22.20
C GLY A 116 -11.02 -31.34 20.95
N ASP A 117 -9.74 -31.68 20.84
CA ASP A 117 -8.92 -32.60 21.63
C ASP A 117 -7.44 -32.13 21.69
N ALA A 118 -6.66 -32.57 22.68
CA ALA A 118 -5.26 -32.17 22.85
C ALA A 118 -4.30 -33.32 22.51
N GLY A 119 -3.53 -33.19 21.43
CA GLY A 119 -2.58 -34.19 20.95
C GLY A 119 -1.20 -33.60 20.63
N ASP A 120 -0.17 -34.17 21.26
CA ASP A 120 1.25 -33.80 21.14
C ASP A 120 1.88 -34.15 19.78
N GLY A 121 3.00 -33.49 19.42
CA GLY A 121 3.71 -33.79 18.16
C GLY A 121 4.78 -32.78 17.73
N GLY A 122 5.78 -32.51 18.57
CA GLY A 122 6.90 -31.63 18.20
C GLY A 122 8.06 -32.33 17.47
N VAL A 123 8.56 -31.72 16.39
CA VAL A 123 9.94 -31.79 15.83
C VAL A 123 10.08 -30.65 14.82
N GLY A 124 11.20 -29.95 14.63
CA GLY A 124 12.50 -29.95 15.31
C GLY A 124 13.44 -29.00 14.55
N ALA A 125 14.17 -28.12 15.25
CA ALA A 125 15.08 -27.17 14.61
C ALA A 125 16.37 -27.85 14.11
N GLY A 126 16.98 -27.31 13.06
CA GLY A 126 18.29 -27.74 12.54
C GLY A 126 19.07 -26.56 11.99
N ASP A 127 20.10 -26.14 12.73
CA ASP A 127 20.94 -24.97 12.46
C ASP A 127 22.43 -25.38 12.42
N GLY A 128 23.24 -24.73 11.58
CA GLY A 128 24.68 -24.99 11.39
C GLY A 128 25.07 -26.32 10.69
N GLY A 129 26.26 -26.48 10.07
CA GLY A 129 27.29 -25.49 9.76
C GLY A 129 28.72 -26.08 9.59
N GLY A 130 29.26 -26.10 8.37
CA GLY A 130 30.70 -25.94 8.08
C GLY A 130 31.66 -27.15 7.89
N THR A 131 32.69 -26.87 7.07
CA THR A 131 34.09 -27.41 7.02
C THR A 131 34.51 -28.55 6.06
N GLY A 132 35.57 -28.25 5.28
CA GLY A 132 36.58 -29.16 4.70
C GLY A 132 36.26 -29.86 3.36
N ASP A 133 37.17 -30.12 2.42
CA ASP A 133 38.41 -29.54 1.84
C ASP A 133 39.01 -30.62 0.88
N ALA A 134 39.81 -30.20 -0.12
CA ALA A 134 40.71 -30.98 -0.98
C ALA A 134 40.17 -32.02 -2.00
N GLY A 135 40.75 -32.03 -3.21
CA GLY A 135 40.66 -33.16 -4.16
C GLY A 135 40.86 -32.82 -5.65
N GLU A 136 42.08 -32.53 -6.10
CA GLU A 136 42.42 -32.43 -7.54
C GLU A 136 42.43 -33.80 -8.25
N THR A 137 41.97 -33.83 -9.51
CA THR A 137 42.47 -34.61 -10.68
C THR A 137 41.47 -34.34 -11.84
N GLY A 138 41.84 -34.31 -13.13
CA GLY A 138 43.11 -34.57 -13.80
C GLY A 138 42.81 -35.05 -15.22
N ASP A 139 43.52 -34.50 -16.21
CA ASP A 139 43.62 -34.97 -17.62
C ASP A 139 42.38 -34.98 -18.55
N GLY A 140 42.58 -34.47 -19.77
CA GLY A 140 42.12 -35.25 -20.93
C GLY A 140 41.60 -34.55 -22.20
N ALA A 141 42.52 -34.02 -23.02
CA ALA A 141 42.42 -33.94 -24.50
C ALA A 141 41.45 -32.94 -25.18
N ALA A 142 41.93 -32.40 -26.31
CA ALA A 142 41.28 -31.38 -27.13
C ALA A 142 41.24 -31.78 -28.63
N VAL A 143 40.21 -31.30 -29.35
CA VAL A 143 40.11 -31.10 -30.82
C VAL A 143 39.04 -30.01 -31.07
N GLY A 144 39.06 -29.14 -32.09
CA GLY A 144 40.02 -28.88 -33.16
C GLY A 144 39.35 -28.65 -34.54
N GLY A 145 39.35 -27.42 -35.09
CA GLY A 145 38.78 -27.04 -36.42
C GLY A 145 37.40 -26.33 -36.34
N GLY A 146 37.01 -25.34 -37.16
CA GLY A 146 37.44 -24.98 -38.53
C GLY A 146 36.70 -25.85 -39.57
N ASP A 147 35.99 -25.39 -40.61
CA ASP A 147 35.74 -24.06 -41.24
C ASP A 147 34.28 -24.05 -41.79
N GLY A 148 33.62 -22.93 -42.15
CA GLY A 148 33.73 -22.26 -43.46
C GLY A 148 32.70 -22.76 -44.52
N SER A 149 31.97 -21.84 -45.18
CA SER A 149 30.93 -22.05 -46.24
C SER A 149 29.50 -22.37 -45.74
N GLY A 150 28.40 -21.92 -46.36
CA GLY A 150 28.23 -20.92 -47.43
C GLY A 150 26.87 -21.03 -48.17
N LEU A 151 26.27 -19.86 -48.47
CA LEU A 151 25.35 -19.56 -49.61
C LEU A 151 23.90 -20.10 -49.68
N THR A 152 23.05 -19.22 -50.25
CA THR A 152 21.67 -19.40 -50.79
C THR A 152 20.51 -19.61 -49.79
N GLY A 153 19.38 -18.90 -49.95
CA GLY A 153 19.04 -17.89 -50.97
C GLY A 153 17.77 -17.09 -50.64
#